data_AF-A0A9D1P289-F1
#
_entry.id   AF-A0A9D1P289-F1
#
_cell.length_a   1.000
_cell.length_b   1.000
_cell.length_c   1.000
_cell.angle_alpha   90.00
_cell.angle_beta   90.00
_cell.angle_gamma   90.00
#
_symmetry.space_group_name_H-M   'P 1'
#
loop_
_entity.id
_entity.type
_entity.pdbx_description
1 polymer ?
#
loop_
_entity_poly.entity_id
_entity_poly.type
_entity_poly.pdbx_seq_one_letter_code
_entity_poly.pdbx_strand_id
1 'polypeptide(L)'
;MGHKNRKSLNEQIHDRLQAMEGFGRSKHRDKLDGIQGSYIYSFSTMKAYLKHCRYFAAFVRELPEAAARLGHKPRTLDECRQFVPAFLQYQTERGLSPYTLKLEASALHKLYGETLALELPRNSRAAIKRSRGEAVRDRNFSLQNNAELVNFCRCCGPRRSELEKLSANSLRVVDGRYYISYEKGTKGGKPRLSPITGTPEEVRRAVAFCRTLTGKNHVHSSLDVHSLRAEYASRVYREHTRPPEGLRGKWMDYTAATGKYGKYGNRIWKPALYVCRKDRAGVVYDREALLAASRALGHNREDVVAGHYLYQQEPERGK
;
A
#
# COMPACT_ATOMS: atom_id res chain seq x y z
N MET A 1 -37.90 -23.20 25.36
CA MET A 1 -37.14 -22.08 25.95
C MET A 1 -35.96 -21.77 25.06
N GLY A 2 -36.05 -20.70 24.25
CA GLY A 2 -35.03 -20.37 23.25
C GLY A 2 -33.73 -19.90 23.90
N HIS A 3 -32.60 -20.51 23.50
CA HIS A 3 -31.26 -20.05 23.87
C HIS A 3 -31.10 -18.58 23.43
N LYS A 4 -31.29 -17.64 24.35
CA LYS A 4 -30.89 -16.24 24.14
C LYS A 4 -29.38 -16.25 23.94
N ASN A 5 -28.93 -15.92 22.73
CA ASN A 5 -27.52 -15.75 22.45
C ASN A 5 -26.97 -14.69 23.42
N ARG A 6 -26.16 -15.11 24.39
CA ARG A 6 -25.64 -14.25 25.46
C ARG A 6 -24.53 -13.31 24.98
N LYS A 7 -24.01 -13.53 23.76
CA LYS A 7 -22.91 -12.74 23.20
C LYS A 7 -23.44 -11.47 22.56
N SER A 8 -22.82 -10.34 22.90
CA SER A 8 -23.01 -9.08 22.20
C SER A 8 -22.62 -9.20 20.71
N LEU A 9 -23.14 -8.30 19.86
CA LEU A 9 -22.76 -8.27 18.44
C LEU A 9 -21.24 -8.09 18.26
N ASN A 10 -20.59 -7.34 19.15
CA ASN A 10 -19.15 -7.12 19.10
C ASN A 10 -18.34 -8.39 19.41
N GLU A 11 -18.82 -9.22 20.34
CA GLU A 11 -18.25 -10.53 20.64
C GLU A 11 -18.50 -11.50 19.49
N GLN A 12 -19.72 -11.52 18.92
CA GLN A 12 -20.02 -12.34 17.73
C GLN A 12 -19.10 -11.98 16.54
N ILE A 13 -18.88 -10.69 16.28
CA ILE A 13 -17.92 -10.22 15.26
C ILE A 13 -16.51 -10.69 15.58
N HIS A 14 -16.08 -10.53 16.83
CA HIS A 14 -14.76 -10.92 17.26
C HIS A 14 -14.53 -12.41 17.06
N ASP A 15 -15.41 -13.24 17.58
CA ASP A 15 -15.31 -14.70 17.51
C ASP A 15 -15.33 -15.19 16.06
N ARG A 16 -16.23 -14.65 15.22
CA ARG A 16 -16.32 -15.04 13.82
C ARG A 16 -15.05 -14.66 13.04
N LEU A 17 -14.54 -13.44 13.21
CA LEU A 17 -13.31 -13.02 12.53
C LEU A 17 -12.07 -13.74 13.07
N GLN A 18 -11.98 -13.96 14.38
CA GLN A 18 -10.89 -14.71 15.02
C GLN A 18 -10.84 -16.17 14.59
N ALA A 19 -11.99 -16.82 14.39
CA ALA A 19 -12.05 -18.17 13.85
C ALA A 19 -11.43 -18.27 12.43
N MET A 20 -11.31 -17.15 11.72
CA MET A 20 -10.64 -17.05 10.42
C MET A 20 -9.20 -16.55 10.52
N GLU A 21 -8.58 -16.56 11.70
CA GLU A 21 -7.17 -16.20 11.86
C GLU A 21 -6.27 -17.14 11.03
N GLY A 22 -5.36 -16.54 10.26
CA GLY A 22 -4.36 -17.27 9.47
C GLY A 22 -2.99 -16.64 9.57
N PHE A 23 -2.61 -16.14 10.73
CA PHE A 23 -1.29 -15.52 10.92
C PHE A 23 -0.18 -16.55 10.72
N GLY A 24 0.91 -16.14 10.05
CA GLY A 24 2.01 -17.02 9.67
C GLY A 24 1.73 -17.94 8.48
N ARG A 25 0.45 -18.11 8.06
CA ARG A 25 0.12 -18.92 6.87
C ARG A 25 0.66 -18.30 5.59
N SER A 26 1.08 -19.16 4.66
CA SER A 26 1.46 -18.73 3.31
C SER A 26 0.21 -18.43 2.49
N LYS A 27 -0.14 -17.15 2.35
CA LYS A 27 -1.22 -16.69 1.46
C LYS A 27 -1.03 -17.17 0.01
N HIS A 28 0.22 -17.30 -0.43
CA HIS A 28 0.51 -17.81 -1.77
C HIS A 28 0.09 -19.27 -1.90
N ARG A 29 0.42 -20.10 -0.90
CA ARG A 29 0.05 -21.52 -0.89
C ARG A 29 -1.46 -21.70 -0.83
N ASP A 30 -2.12 -21.05 0.12
CA ASP A 30 -3.58 -21.09 0.25
C ASP A 30 -4.32 -20.58 -1.00
N LYS A 31 -3.68 -19.71 -1.80
CA LYS A 31 -4.24 -19.27 -3.10
C LYS A 31 -4.18 -20.38 -4.15
N LEU A 32 -3.09 -21.15 -4.19
CA LEU A 32 -2.96 -22.31 -5.08
C LEU A 32 -3.97 -23.40 -4.69
N ASP A 33 -4.16 -23.57 -3.38
CA ASP A 33 -5.08 -24.56 -2.82
C ASP A 33 -6.56 -24.08 -2.85
N GLY A 34 -6.84 -22.87 -3.36
CA GLY A 34 -8.21 -22.33 -3.48
C GLY A 34 -8.87 -21.87 -2.17
N ILE A 35 -8.18 -21.97 -1.03
CA ILE A 35 -8.71 -21.68 0.31
C ILE A 35 -8.34 -20.28 0.84
N GLN A 36 -7.77 -19.41 0.01
CA GLN A 36 -7.36 -18.05 0.39
C GLN A 36 -8.52 -17.16 0.89
N GLY A 37 -9.76 -17.54 0.60
CA GLY A 37 -10.97 -16.90 1.10
C GLY A 37 -11.25 -17.20 2.58
N SER A 38 -10.71 -18.27 3.14
CA SER A 38 -11.05 -18.75 4.49
C SER A 38 -10.29 -18.04 5.61
N TYR A 39 -9.17 -17.37 5.30
CA TYR A 39 -8.26 -16.84 6.31
C TYR A 39 -8.02 -15.33 6.25
N ILE A 40 -7.60 -14.76 7.38
CA ILE A 40 -7.10 -13.40 7.57
C ILE A 40 -5.62 -13.47 7.95
N TYR A 41 -4.75 -13.09 7.01
CA TYR A 41 -3.31 -13.34 7.10
C TYR A 41 -2.49 -12.31 7.88
N SER A 42 -3.10 -11.20 8.32
CA SER A 42 -2.34 -10.16 9.01
C SER A 42 -3.12 -9.49 10.13
N PHE A 43 -2.41 -9.17 11.21
CA PHE A 43 -2.92 -8.44 12.36
C PHE A 43 -3.54 -7.09 11.97
N SER A 44 -2.95 -6.39 10.99
CA SER A 44 -3.47 -5.09 10.54
C SER A 44 -4.79 -5.24 9.78
N THR A 45 -4.93 -6.29 8.96
CA THR A 45 -6.22 -6.63 8.32
C THR A 45 -7.26 -7.02 9.36
N MET A 46 -6.92 -7.90 10.31
CA MET A 46 -7.82 -8.31 11.40
C MET A 46 -8.33 -7.10 12.18
N LYS A 47 -7.41 -6.22 12.62
CA LYS A 47 -7.75 -5.00 13.34
C LYS A 47 -8.67 -4.08 12.53
N ALA A 48 -8.40 -3.92 11.23
CA ALA A 48 -9.25 -3.12 10.36
C ALA A 48 -10.64 -3.74 10.20
N TYR A 49 -10.73 -5.05 9.98
CA TYR A 49 -12.00 -5.75 9.82
C TYR A 49 -12.84 -5.71 11.09
N LEU A 50 -12.25 -6.01 12.25
CA LEU A 50 -12.91 -5.86 13.55
C LEU A 50 -13.47 -4.45 13.73
N LYS A 51 -12.67 -3.42 13.46
CA LYS A 51 -13.09 -2.01 13.56
C LYS A 51 -14.31 -1.72 12.68
N HIS A 52 -14.24 -2.05 11.39
CA HIS A 52 -15.29 -1.72 10.43
C HIS A 52 -16.57 -2.56 10.62
N CYS A 53 -16.45 -3.83 10.99
CA CYS A 53 -17.60 -4.65 11.34
C CYS A 53 -18.31 -4.14 12.61
N ARG A 54 -17.55 -3.63 13.59
CA ARG A 54 -18.12 -3.00 14.79
C ARG A 54 -18.85 -1.68 14.47
N TYR A 55 -18.34 -0.88 13.53
CA TYR A 55 -19.06 0.30 13.05
C TYR A 55 -20.39 -0.07 12.39
N PHE A 56 -20.38 -1.12 11.58
CA PHE A 56 -21.61 -1.65 11.00
C PHE A 56 -22.60 -2.12 12.07
N ALA A 57 -22.19 -2.93 13.04
CA ALA A 57 -23.07 -3.38 14.11
C ALA A 57 -23.61 -2.22 14.96
N ALA A 58 -22.80 -1.20 15.22
CA ALA A 58 -23.24 0.01 15.90
C ALA A 58 -24.29 0.77 15.08
N PHE A 59 -24.07 0.95 13.77
CA PHE A 59 -25.04 1.58 12.88
C PHE A 59 -26.38 0.83 12.87
N VAL A 60 -26.36 -0.48 12.65
CA VAL A 60 -27.59 -1.29 12.55
C VAL A 60 -28.38 -1.31 13.86
N ARG A 61 -27.70 -1.25 15.01
CA ARG A 61 -28.35 -1.16 16.33
C ARG A 61 -29.12 0.14 16.54
N GLU A 62 -28.67 1.22 15.93
CA GLU A 62 -29.27 2.55 16.05
C GLU A 62 -30.16 2.91 14.84
N LEU A 63 -30.27 2.01 13.84
CA LEU A 63 -31.11 2.19 12.67
C LEU A 63 -32.59 1.92 13.04
N PRO A 64 -33.48 2.93 13.02
CA PRO A 64 -34.89 2.74 13.40
C PRO A 64 -35.60 1.68 12.55
N GLU A 65 -35.31 1.63 11.25
CA GLU A 65 -35.86 0.66 10.30
C GLU A 65 -35.46 -0.77 10.66
N ALA A 66 -34.31 -0.97 11.32
CA ALA A 66 -33.89 -2.29 11.76
C ALA A 66 -34.74 -2.80 12.92
N ALA A 67 -35.01 -1.95 13.92
CA ALA A 67 -35.87 -2.30 15.04
C ALA A 67 -37.32 -2.50 14.59
N ALA A 68 -37.83 -1.64 13.70
CA ALA A 68 -39.18 -1.75 13.16
C ALA A 68 -39.38 -3.05 12.36
N ARG A 69 -38.40 -3.42 11.52
CA ARG A 69 -38.49 -4.64 10.69
C ARG A 69 -38.35 -5.93 11.51
N LEU A 70 -37.54 -5.93 12.56
CA LEU A 70 -37.30 -7.12 13.40
C LEU A 70 -38.28 -7.24 14.59
N GLY A 71 -39.01 -6.18 14.93
CA GLY A 71 -39.81 -6.10 16.15
C GLY A 71 -38.98 -5.99 17.43
N HIS A 72 -37.65 -5.93 17.33
CA HIS A 72 -36.72 -5.73 18.44
C HIS A 72 -35.39 -5.18 17.92
N LYS A 73 -34.55 -4.64 18.83
CA LYS A 73 -33.18 -4.26 18.46
C LYS A 73 -32.39 -5.49 17.97
N PRO A 74 -31.59 -5.38 16.89
CA PRO A 74 -30.76 -6.48 16.38
C PRO A 74 -29.87 -7.10 17.47
N ARG A 75 -29.88 -8.42 17.57
CA ARG A 75 -29.13 -9.24 18.54
C ARG A 75 -28.15 -10.19 17.88
N THR A 76 -28.37 -10.58 16.63
CA THR A 76 -27.47 -11.50 15.90
C THR A 76 -26.88 -10.87 14.63
N LEU A 77 -25.74 -11.39 14.19
CA LEU A 77 -25.14 -10.95 12.91
C LEU A 77 -26.02 -11.27 11.70
N ASP A 78 -26.79 -12.35 11.77
CA ASP A 78 -27.65 -12.80 10.68
C ASP A 78 -28.83 -11.83 10.52
N GLU A 79 -29.41 -11.34 11.63
CA GLU A 79 -30.39 -10.25 11.62
C GLU A 79 -29.82 -8.97 11.00
N CYS A 80 -28.56 -8.65 11.33
CA CYS A 80 -27.89 -7.46 10.81
C CYS A 80 -27.63 -7.53 9.29
N ARG A 81 -27.44 -8.73 8.72
CA ARG A 81 -26.96 -8.94 7.34
C ARG A 81 -27.72 -8.12 6.30
N GLN A 82 -29.04 -8.09 6.40
CA GLN A 82 -29.92 -7.41 5.43
C GLN A 82 -29.69 -5.89 5.37
N PHE A 83 -29.06 -5.29 6.39
CA PHE A 83 -28.83 -3.85 6.48
C PHE A 83 -27.46 -3.41 5.93
N VAL A 84 -26.68 -4.33 5.35
CA VAL A 84 -25.39 -3.99 4.71
C VAL A 84 -25.53 -2.92 3.61
N PRO A 85 -26.50 -2.99 2.68
CA PRO A 85 -26.66 -1.95 1.67
C PRO A 85 -26.91 -0.56 2.28
N ALA A 86 -27.80 -0.49 3.28
CA ALA A 86 -28.12 0.76 3.98
C ALA A 86 -26.89 1.35 4.69
N PHE A 87 -26.06 0.51 5.33
CA PHE A 87 -24.82 0.97 5.94
C PHE A 87 -23.84 1.55 4.92
N LEU A 88 -23.62 0.89 3.79
CA LEU A 88 -22.66 1.37 2.79
C LEU A 88 -23.15 2.63 2.06
N GLN A 89 -24.46 2.76 1.88
CA GLN A 89 -25.07 4.00 1.41
C GLN A 89 -24.83 5.14 2.42
N TYR A 90 -25.14 4.93 3.69
CA TYR A 90 -24.87 5.90 4.76
C TYR A 90 -23.40 6.33 4.80
N GLN A 91 -22.47 5.39 4.66
CA GLN A 91 -21.03 5.68 4.62
C GLN A 91 -20.62 6.48 3.37
N THR A 92 -21.33 6.29 2.25
CA THR A 92 -21.12 7.06 1.01
C THR A 92 -21.63 8.49 1.16
N GLU A 93 -22.82 8.68 1.72
CA GLU A 93 -23.44 9.99 1.99
C GLU A 93 -22.61 10.81 2.99
N ARG A 94 -21.94 10.15 3.93
CA ARG A 94 -20.94 10.77 4.82
C ARG A 94 -19.67 11.24 4.12
N GLY A 95 -19.53 11.00 2.83
CA GLY A 95 -18.37 11.41 2.03
C GLY A 95 -17.10 10.61 2.32
N LEU A 96 -17.22 9.36 2.81
CA LEU A 96 -16.03 8.52 2.97
C LEU A 96 -15.38 8.21 1.62
N SER A 97 -14.04 8.12 1.63
CA SER A 97 -13.29 7.87 0.40
C SER A 97 -13.66 6.50 -0.21
N PRO A 98 -13.60 6.36 -1.55
CA PRO A 98 -13.81 5.07 -2.23
C PRO A 98 -12.92 3.93 -1.71
N TYR A 99 -11.73 4.26 -1.21
CA TYR A 99 -10.83 3.28 -0.58
C TYR A 99 -11.37 2.76 0.75
N THR A 100 -11.95 3.64 1.58
CA THR A 100 -12.55 3.26 2.87
C THR A 100 -13.80 2.43 2.65
N LEU A 101 -14.68 2.83 1.74
CA LEU A 101 -15.91 2.09 1.41
C LEU A 101 -15.61 0.66 0.94
N LYS A 102 -14.59 0.48 0.09
CA LYS A 102 -14.16 -0.86 -0.34
C LYS A 102 -13.55 -1.70 0.77
N LEU A 103 -12.84 -1.08 1.71
CA LEU A 103 -12.34 -1.78 2.89
C LEU A 103 -13.49 -2.25 3.78
N GLU A 104 -14.51 -1.42 3.97
CA GLU A 104 -15.72 -1.76 4.72
C GLU A 104 -16.48 -2.90 4.06
N ALA A 105 -16.73 -2.80 2.75
CA ALA A 105 -17.35 -3.88 1.99
C ALA A 105 -16.53 -5.18 2.07
N SER A 106 -15.21 -5.11 1.95
CA SER A 106 -14.35 -6.30 2.09
C SER A 106 -14.40 -6.92 3.48
N ALA A 107 -14.51 -6.10 4.53
CA ALA A 107 -14.66 -6.56 5.91
C ALA A 107 -16.01 -7.28 6.10
N LEU A 108 -17.08 -6.74 5.53
CA LEU A 108 -18.42 -7.33 5.59
C LEU A 108 -18.51 -8.61 4.74
N HIS A 109 -17.92 -8.64 3.54
CA HIS A 109 -17.76 -9.87 2.74
C HIS A 109 -17.07 -10.96 3.55
N LYS A 110 -15.98 -10.61 4.26
CA LYS A 110 -15.29 -11.56 5.12
C LYS A 110 -16.15 -12.01 6.29
N LEU A 111 -16.84 -11.08 6.97
CA LEU A 111 -17.70 -11.38 8.12
C LEU A 111 -18.84 -12.34 7.76
N TYR A 112 -19.42 -12.20 6.57
CA TYR A 112 -20.56 -13.00 6.11
C TYR A 112 -20.18 -14.19 5.24
N GLY A 113 -18.92 -14.30 4.81
CA GLY A 113 -18.45 -15.40 3.97
C GLY A 113 -19.02 -15.39 2.54
N GLU A 114 -19.50 -14.25 2.06
CA GLU A 114 -20.17 -14.14 0.77
C GLU A 114 -19.75 -12.88 -0.02
N THR A 115 -19.99 -12.90 -1.33
CA THR A 115 -19.85 -11.72 -2.18
C THR A 115 -21.14 -10.93 -2.17
N LEU A 116 -21.15 -9.82 -1.45
CA LEU A 116 -22.26 -8.86 -1.46
C LEU A 116 -22.14 -8.02 -2.74
N ALA A 117 -23.13 -8.12 -3.62
CA ALA A 117 -23.23 -7.31 -4.83
C ALA A 117 -23.54 -5.86 -4.44
N LEU A 118 -22.53 -4.99 -4.54
CA LEU A 118 -22.60 -3.62 -4.05
C LEU A 118 -21.98 -2.69 -5.09
N GLU A 119 -22.73 -1.69 -5.51
CA GLU A 119 -22.20 -0.63 -6.36
C GLU A 119 -21.42 0.37 -5.51
N LEU A 120 -20.09 0.33 -5.63
CA LEU A 120 -19.20 1.24 -4.91
C LEU A 120 -18.46 2.16 -5.88
N PRO A 121 -18.20 3.41 -5.48
CA PRO A 121 -17.49 4.36 -6.34
C PRO A 121 -16.11 3.80 -6.77
N ARG A 122 -15.72 4.11 -8.00
CA ARG A 122 -14.40 3.74 -8.52
C ARG A 122 -13.33 4.58 -7.83
N ASN A 123 -12.18 3.95 -7.56
CA ASN A 123 -11.05 4.68 -7.00
C ASN A 123 -10.42 5.53 -8.10
N SER A 124 -10.19 6.81 -7.83
CA SER A 124 -9.44 7.69 -8.73
C SER A 124 -8.10 8.04 -8.10
N ARG A 125 -7.02 7.95 -8.88
CA ARG A 125 -5.68 8.40 -8.46
C ARG A 125 -5.69 9.92 -8.24
N ALA A 126 -6.42 10.69 -9.05
CA ALA A 126 -6.54 12.14 -8.89
C ALA A 126 -7.15 12.54 -7.54
N ALA A 127 -8.01 11.69 -6.97
CA ALA A 127 -8.64 11.94 -5.66
C ALA A 127 -7.73 11.62 -4.45
N ILE A 128 -6.51 11.11 -4.66
CA ILE A 128 -5.56 10.82 -3.58
C ILE A 128 -5.00 12.15 -3.06
N LYS A 129 -5.40 12.54 -1.85
CA LYS A 129 -4.88 13.74 -1.16
C LYS A 129 -3.70 13.44 -0.22
N ARG A 130 -3.65 12.24 0.34
CA ARG A 130 -2.64 11.83 1.32
C ARG A 130 -1.24 11.86 0.70
N SER A 131 -0.29 12.49 1.40
CA SER A 131 1.14 12.53 1.01
C SER A 131 1.39 13.18 -0.35
N ARG A 132 0.53 14.12 -0.76
CA ARG A 132 0.64 14.89 -2.02
C ARG A 132 0.58 16.40 -1.85
N GLY A 133 0.67 16.87 -0.61
CA GLY A 133 0.63 18.26 -0.19
C GLY A 133 0.79 18.35 1.33
N GLU A 134 0.82 19.56 1.87
CA GLU A 134 0.94 19.78 3.31
C GLU A 134 -0.27 19.19 4.06
N ALA A 135 0.00 18.40 5.10
CA ALA A 135 -1.01 17.84 5.99
C ALA A 135 -0.93 18.50 7.38
N VAL A 136 -2.08 18.62 8.05
CA VAL A 136 -2.16 19.14 9.44
C VAL A 136 -1.20 18.41 10.39
N ARG A 137 -0.93 17.12 10.14
CA ARG A 137 0.00 16.30 10.94
C ARG A 137 1.47 16.68 10.78
N ASP A 138 1.83 17.34 9.69
CA ASP A 138 3.21 17.72 9.38
C ASP A 138 3.68 18.83 10.34
N ARG A 139 2.75 19.60 10.91
CA ARG A 139 3.01 20.64 11.93
C ARG A 139 3.68 20.09 13.20
N ASN A 140 3.46 18.81 13.51
CA ASN A 140 4.01 18.16 14.70
C ASN A 140 5.38 17.49 14.44
N PHE A 141 6.01 17.74 13.31
CA PHE A 141 7.33 17.19 12.97
C PHE A 141 8.27 18.29 12.46
N SER A 142 9.28 18.63 13.26
CA SER A 142 10.32 19.57 12.82
C SER A 142 11.24 18.90 11.80
N LEU A 143 11.11 19.28 10.53
CA LEU A 143 12.01 18.85 9.46
C LEU A 143 13.47 19.25 9.73
N GLN A 144 13.66 20.42 10.36
CA GLN A 144 14.99 20.96 10.66
C GLN A 144 15.69 20.13 11.74
N ASN A 145 15.02 19.82 12.84
CA ASN A 145 15.60 19.02 13.94
C ASN A 145 15.83 17.56 13.54
N ASN A 146 15.18 17.10 12.47
CA ASN A 146 15.29 15.74 11.94
C ASN A 146 15.96 15.72 10.55
N ALA A 147 16.76 16.73 10.21
CA ALA A 147 17.33 16.90 8.87
C ALA A 147 18.09 15.66 8.38
N GLU A 148 18.87 15.02 9.24
CA GLU A 148 19.63 13.80 8.88
C GLU A 148 18.72 12.61 8.58
N LEU A 149 17.64 12.43 9.34
CA LEU A 149 16.64 11.40 9.09
C LEU A 149 15.88 11.66 7.78
N VAL A 150 15.52 12.92 7.52
CA VAL A 150 14.85 13.34 6.28
C VAL A 150 15.78 13.11 5.08
N ASN A 151 17.05 13.54 5.18
CA ASN A 151 18.09 13.29 4.18
C ASN A 151 18.24 11.79 3.91
N PHE A 152 18.35 10.97 4.95
CA PHE A 152 18.41 9.51 4.82
C PHE A 152 17.19 8.94 4.10
N CYS A 153 15.98 9.38 4.45
CA CYS A 153 14.76 8.92 3.79
C CYS A 153 14.70 9.31 2.32
N ARG A 154 15.16 10.52 1.95
CA ARG A 154 15.26 10.97 0.55
C ARG A 154 16.32 10.22 -0.26
N CYS A 155 17.40 9.80 0.39
CA CYS A 155 18.49 9.10 -0.28
C CYS A 155 18.28 7.59 -0.39
N CYS A 156 17.49 6.99 0.50
CA CYS A 156 17.37 5.52 0.59
C CYS A 156 15.92 5.01 0.36
N GLY A 157 14.93 5.89 0.48
CA GLY A 157 13.51 5.58 0.35
C GLY A 157 13.08 4.35 1.15
N PRO A 158 13.16 4.31 2.48
CA PRO A 158 12.64 3.22 3.31
C PRO A 158 11.11 3.24 3.41
N ARG A 159 10.49 2.14 3.82
CA ARG A 159 9.15 2.16 4.43
C ARG A 159 9.31 2.46 5.93
N ARG A 160 8.26 2.93 6.59
CA ARG A 160 8.32 3.15 8.06
C ARG A 160 8.75 1.87 8.80
N SER A 161 8.10 0.74 8.50
CA SER A 161 8.42 -0.56 9.10
C SER A 161 9.82 -1.08 8.76
N GLU A 162 10.36 -0.68 7.62
CA GLU A 162 11.74 -1.00 7.24
C GLU A 162 12.72 -0.14 8.04
N LEU A 163 12.49 1.17 8.12
CA LEU A 163 13.31 2.12 8.86
C LEU A 163 13.38 1.79 10.36
N GLU A 164 12.27 1.36 10.97
CA GLU A 164 12.23 0.87 12.35
C GLU A 164 13.17 -0.33 12.60
N LYS A 165 13.52 -1.09 11.55
CA LYS A 165 14.31 -2.32 11.61
C LYS A 165 15.70 -2.23 10.98
N LEU A 166 16.05 -1.10 10.36
CA LEU A 166 17.38 -0.88 9.78
C LEU A 166 18.44 -0.70 10.86
N SER A 167 19.65 -1.17 10.59
CA SER A 167 20.82 -0.94 11.44
C SER A 167 22.05 -0.58 10.61
N ALA A 168 23.17 -0.25 11.28
CA ALA A 168 24.46 -0.07 10.61
C ALA A 168 24.83 -1.25 9.69
N ASN A 169 24.48 -2.48 10.09
CA ASN A 169 24.74 -3.69 9.31
C ASN A 169 23.90 -3.81 8.04
N SER A 170 22.93 -2.93 7.82
CA SER A 170 22.17 -2.86 6.57
C SER A 170 22.94 -2.17 5.45
N LEU A 171 24.00 -1.42 5.76
CA LEU A 171 24.82 -0.74 4.76
C LEU A 171 25.65 -1.76 3.96
N ARG A 172 25.72 -1.57 2.64
CA ARG A 172 26.50 -2.38 1.71
C ARG A 172 27.26 -1.47 0.75
N VAL A 173 28.41 -1.95 0.29
CA VAL A 173 29.20 -1.32 -0.78
C VAL A 173 29.35 -2.35 -1.89
N VAL A 174 28.95 -2.00 -3.11
CA VAL A 174 29.06 -2.84 -4.30
C VAL A 174 29.60 -1.97 -5.41
N ASP A 175 30.74 -2.35 -6.00
CA ASP A 175 31.40 -1.62 -7.09
C ASP A 175 31.59 -0.12 -6.80
N GLY A 176 32.03 0.20 -5.58
CA GLY A 176 32.27 1.58 -5.14
C GLY A 176 31.00 2.40 -4.87
N ARG A 177 29.79 1.81 -4.98
CA ARG A 177 28.51 2.47 -4.68
C ARG A 177 27.88 1.95 -3.40
N TYR A 178 27.21 2.84 -2.66
CA TYR A 178 26.52 2.49 -1.43
C TYR A 178 25.09 2.01 -1.68
N TYR A 179 24.69 0.99 -0.91
CA TYR A 179 23.36 0.41 -0.93
C TYR A 179 22.85 0.16 0.50
N ILE A 180 21.54 0.11 0.65
CA ILE A 180 20.87 -0.38 1.85
C ILE A 180 20.22 -1.74 1.57
N SER A 181 20.58 -2.76 2.36
CA SER A 181 19.92 -4.06 2.42
C SER A 181 18.72 -4.00 3.36
N TYR A 182 17.52 -4.18 2.81
CA TYR A 182 16.27 -4.26 3.54
C TYR A 182 15.82 -5.70 3.67
N GLU A 183 16.08 -6.32 4.82
CA GLU A 183 15.74 -7.73 5.07
C GLU A 183 14.54 -7.89 6.01
N LYS A 184 14.31 -6.91 6.89
CA LYS A 184 13.26 -6.95 7.92
C LYS A 184 12.26 -5.81 7.73
N GLY A 185 11.02 -6.03 8.17
CA GLY A 185 9.94 -5.05 8.06
C GLY A 185 9.46 -4.78 6.62
N THR A 186 9.95 -5.55 5.65
CA THR A 186 9.59 -5.44 4.23
C THR A 186 8.18 -5.96 3.98
N LYS A 187 7.53 -5.41 2.95
CA LYS A 187 6.17 -5.82 2.59
C LYS A 187 6.18 -7.25 2.06
N GLY A 188 5.50 -8.14 2.77
CA GLY A 188 5.40 -9.57 2.41
C GLY A 188 6.71 -10.34 2.59
N GLY A 189 7.62 -9.86 3.43
CA GLY A 189 8.89 -10.53 3.74
C GLY A 189 9.89 -10.59 2.59
N LYS A 190 9.68 -9.79 1.53
CA LYS A 190 10.56 -9.78 0.36
C LYS A 190 11.74 -8.85 0.59
N PRO A 191 12.98 -9.37 0.66
CA PRO A 191 14.13 -8.50 0.81
C PRO A 191 14.35 -7.64 -0.44
N ARG A 192 15.00 -6.49 -0.28
CA ARG A 192 15.47 -5.66 -1.40
C ARG A 192 16.82 -5.06 -1.09
N LEU A 193 17.65 -4.91 -2.10
CA LEU A 193 18.84 -4.07 -2.08
C LEU A 193 18.51 -2.78 -2.83
N SER A 194 18.85 -1.61 -2.28
CA SER A 194 18.48 -0.34 -2.90
C SER A 194 19.64 0.64 -2.87
N PRO A 195 19.95 1.30 -4.00
CA PRO A 195 21.05 2.24 -4.07
C PRO A 195 20.77 3.47 -3.20
N ILE A 196 21.82 4.03 -2.62
CA ILE A 196 21.76 5.36 -2.00
C ILE A 196 21.98 6.40 -3.09
N THR A 197 21.01 7.30 -3.28
CA THR A 197 21.00 8.29 -4.37
C THR A 197 21.01 9.72 -3.85
N GLY A 198 21.75 10.62 -4.47
CA GLY A 198 21.85 12.02 -4.07
C GLY A 198 23.19 12.64 -4.48
N THR A 199 23.41 13.88 -4.06
CA THR A 199 24.75 14.48 -4.21
C THR A 199 25.78 13.74 -3.36
N PRO A 200 27.09 13.84 -3.66
CA PRO A 200 28.13 13.23 -2.83
C PRO A 200 27.98 13.59 -1.34
N GLU A 201 27.59 14.83 -1.04
CA GLU A 201 27.33 15.28 0.33
C GLU A 201 26.13 14.58 0.97
N GLU A 202 24.98 14.55 0.28
CA GLU A 202 23.78 13.88 0.77
C GLU A 202 24.03 12.39 1.05
N VAL A 203 24.78 11.73 0.16
CA VAL A 203 25.16 10.31 0.30
C VAL A 203 26.07 10.11 1.51
N ARG A 204 27.10 10.94 1.69
CA ARG A 204 27.99 10.86 2.87
C ARG A 204 27.20 10.98 4.17
N ARG A 205 26.30 11.96 4.26
CA ARG A 205 25.43 12.16 5.42
C ARG A 205 24.47 11.00 5.64
N ALA A 206 23.86 10.47 4.57
CA ALA A 206 22.99 9.30 4.67
C ALA A 206 23.73 8.05 5.16
N VAL A 207 24.98 7.85 4.71
CA VAL A 207 25.85 6.77 5.19
C VAL A 207 26.20 6.96 6.67
N ALA A 208 26.58 8.18 7.08
CA ALA A 208 26.86 8.50 8.47
C ALA A 208 25.64 8.25 9.37
N PHE A 209 24.46 8.70 8.95
CA PHE A 209 23.20 8.44 9.66
C PHE A 209 22.88 6.94 9.72
N CYS A 210 23.09 6.18 8.64
CA CYS A 210 22.85 4.74 8.64
C CYS A 210 23.66 4.02 9.73
N ARG A 211 24.89 4.48 10.00
CA ARG A 211 25.77 3.90 11.01
C ARG A 211 25.30 4.12 12.45
N THR A 212 24.40 5.08 12.69
CA THR A 212 23.82 5.31 14.01
C THR A 212 22.58 4.45 14.28
N LEU A 213 22.03 3.78 13.26
CA LEU A 213 20.82 2.98 13.39
C LEU A 213 21.06 1.66 14.11
N THR A 214 20.12 1.27 14.97
CA THR A 214 20.27 0.15 15.92
C THR A 214 19.43 -1.09 15.57
N GLY A 215 18.51 -0.99 14.61
CA GLY A 215 17.53 -2.04 14.30
C GLY A 215 16.27 -2.02 15.20
N LYS A 216 16.19 -1.06 16.13
CA LYS A 216 15.03 -0.78 17.00
C LYS A 216 14.71 0.72 17.00
N ASN A 217 14.75 1.35 15.82
CA ASN A 217 14.64 2.79 15.70
C ASN A 217 13.18 3.25 15.92
N HIS A 218 12.98 4.30 16.69
CA HIS A 218 11.68 4.95 16.79
C HIS A 218 11.45 5.86 15.59
N VAL A 219 10.34 5.66 14.87
CA VAL A 219 9.96 6.51 13.74
C VAL A 219 8.63 7.19 14.06
N HIS A 220 8.67 8.50 14.27
CA HIS A 220 7.49 9.25 14.65
C HIS A 220 6.38 9.14 13.58
N SER A 221 5.13 9.01 14.03
CA SER A 221 3.99 8.75 13.14
C SER A 221 3.68 9.91 12.17
N SER A 222 4.06 11.14 12.54
CA SER A 222 3.93 12.34 11.71
C SER A 222 4.99 12.47 10.61
N LEU A 223 6.09 11.71 10.66
CA LEU A 223 7.05 11.73 9.53
C LEU A 223 6.37 11.13 8.29
N ASP A 224 6.21 11.94 7.24
CA ASP A 224 5.67 11.46 5.97
C ASP A 224 6.73 10.72 5.13
N VAL A 225 7.08 9.54 5.61
CA VAL A 225 7.99 8.61 4.93
C VAL A 225 7.51 8.29 3.50
N HIS A 226 6.20 8.36 3.23
CA HIS A 226 5.71 8.04 1.89
C HIS A 226 6.05 9.13 0.87
N SER A 227 5.92 10.39 1.25
CA SER A 227 6.34 11.53 0.42
C SER A 227 7.85 11.50 0.17
N LEU A 228 8.68 11.32 1.21
CA LEU A 228 10.14 11.23 1.05
C LEU A 228 10.56 10.01 0.19
N ARG A 229 9.81 8.90 0.28
CA ARG A 229 10.00 7.73 -0.58
C ARG A 229 9.65 8.01 -2.05
N ALA A 230 8.69 8.90 -2.32
CA ALA A 230 8.36 9.34 -3.68
C ALA A 230 9.44 10.26 -4.26
N GLU A 231 10.04 11.12 -3.44
CA GLU A 231 11.22 11.90 -3.83
C GLU A 231 12.39 10.98 -4.19
N TYR A 232 12.69 9.97 -3.35
CA TYR A 232 13.70 8.95 -3.65
C TYR A 232 13.44 8.25 -4.99
N ALA A 233 12.21 7.79 -5.22
CA ALA A 233 11.82 7.13 -6.47
C ALA A 233 12.07 8.03 -7.69
N SER A 234 11.81 9.34 -7.54
CA SER A 234 12.04 10.34 -8.57
C SER A 234 13.53 10.60 -8.82
N ARG A 235 14.39 10.48 -7.80
CA ARG A 235 15.86 10.53 -7.95
C ARG A 235 16.37 9.32 -8.73
N VAL A 236 16.01 8.11 -8.28
CA VAL A 236 16.40 6.86 -8.96
C VAL A 236 15.93 6.85 -10.41
N TYR A 237 14.69 7.28 -10.68
CA TYR A 237 14.18 7.38 -12.04
C TYR A 237 15.08 8.29 -12.89
N ARG A 238 15.33 9.53 -12.45
CA ARG A 238 16.14 10.50 -13.18
C ARG A 238 17.56 10.02 -13.47
N GLU A 239 18.20 9.34 -12.53
CA GLU A 239 19.56 8.77 -12.74
C GLU A 239 19.60 7.72 -13.85
N HIS A 240 18.48 7.07 -14.17
CA HIS A 240 18.39 6.01 -15.17
C HIS A 240 17.64 6.43 -16.43
N THR A 241 17.05 7.65 -16.45
CA THR A 241 16.27 8.14 -17.58
C THR A 241 17.17 8.38 -18.78
N ARG A 242 16.80 7.79 -19.92
CA ARG A 242 17.41 8.09 -21.22
C ARG A 242 16.54 9.09 -22.01
N PRO A 243 17.13 9.85 -22.96
CA PRO A 243 16.37 10.77 -23.81
C PRO A 243 15.22 10.07 -24.56
N PRO A 244 13.96 10.56 -24.46
CA PRO A 244 12.80 9.92 -25.07
C PRO A 244 12.90 9.73 -26.59
N GLU A 245 13.53 10.67 -27.29
CA GLU A 245 13.72 10.67 -28.74
C GLU A 245 14.49 9.43 -29.18
N GLY A 246 15.52 9.07 -28.40
CA GLY A 246 16.36 7.90 -28.63
C GLY A 246 15.68 6.57 -28.32
N LEU A 247 14.46 6.57 -27.75
CA LEU A 247 13.71 5.38 -27.37
C LEU A 247 12.47 5.14 -28.23
N ARG A 248 12.07 6.12 -29.06
CA ARG A 248 10.89 5.99 -29.92
C ARG A 248 11.07 4.81 -30.89
N GLY A 249 10.06 3.96 -31.00
CA GLY A 249 10.08 2.75 -31.83
C GLY A 249 10.94 1.60 -31.30
N LYS A 250 11.74 1.81 -30.25
CA LYS A 250 12.56 0.75 -29.65
C LYS A 250 11.73 -0.17 -28.76
N TRP A 251 12.22 -1.39 -28.64
CA TRP A 251 11.66 -2.43 -27.79
C TRP A 251 12.70 -2.87 -26.75
N MET A 252 12.22 -3.25 -25.58
CA MET A 252 13.03 -3.82 -24.51
C MET A 252 12.55 -5.23 -24.18
N ASP A 253 13.50 -6.07 -23.76
CA ASP A 253 13.22 -7.40 -23.24
C ASP A 253 12.68 -7.28 -21.81
N TYR A 254 11.36 -7.35 -21.67
CA TYR A 254 10.69 -7.21 -20.39
C TYR A 254 10.90 -8.42 -19.49
N THR A 255 11.08 -9.60 -20.09
CA THR A 255 11.36 -10.84 -19.37
C THR A 255 12.73 -10.79 -18.74
N ALA A 256 13.77 -10.42 -19.49
CA ALA A 256 15.12 -10.24 -18.96
C ALA A 256 15.13 -9.22 -17.81
N ALA A 257 14.39 -8.13 -17.95
CA ALA A 257 14.32 -7.11 -16.92
C ALA A 257 13.55 -7.57 -15.67
N THR A 258 12.44 -8.31 -15.80
CA THR A 258 11.52 -8.53 -14.66
C THR A 258 11.43 -9.96 -14.17
N GLY A 259 12.02 -10.91 -14.89
CA GLY A 259 11.85 -12.35 -14.69
C GLY A 259 10.43 -12.85 -15.02
N LYS A 260 9.56 -12.00 -15.59
CA LYS A 260 8.19 -12.39 -15.93
C LYS A 260 8.12 -13.01 -17.31
N TYR A 261 7.39 -14.12 -17.39
CA TYR A 261 7.06 -14.79 -18.63
C TYR A 261 5.58 -14.63 -18.96
N GLY A 262 5.24 -14.79 -20.23
CA GLY A 262 3.85 -14.87 -20.66
C GLY A 262 3.15 -16.10 -20.11
N LYS A 263 1.82 -16.18 -20.29
CA LYS A 263 0.99 -17.28 -19.79
C LYS A 263 1.52 -18.66 -20.23
N TYR A 264 2.12 -18.72 -21.41
CA TYR A 264 2.64 -19.95 -22.01
C TYR A 264 4.18 -20.03 -21.95
N GLY A 265 4.82 -19.31 -21.02
CA GLY A 265 6.28 -19.36 -20.85
C GLY A 265 7.07 -18.57 -21.91
N ASN A 266 6.40 -17.86 -22.83
CA ASN A 266 7.06 -17.05 -23.85
C ASN A 266 7.71 -15.79 -23.26
N ARG A 267 8.79 -15.32 -23.89
CA ARG A 267 9.39 -14.02 -23.56
C ARG A 267 8.40 -12.90 -23.85
N ILE A 268 8.50 -11.85 -23.05
CA ILE A 268 7.70 -10.64 -23.14
C ILE A 268 8.59 -9.53 -23.67
N TRP A 269 8.21 -8.97 -24.81
CA TRP A 269 8.79 -7.76 -25.35
C TRP A 269 7.82 -6.61 -25.13
N LYS A 270 8.36 -5.44 -24.77
CA LYS A 270 7.57 -4.22 -24.59
C LYS A 270 8.26 -3.04 -25.25
N PRO A 271 7.54 -1.99 -25.66
CA PRO A 271 8.17 -0.75 -26.11
C PRO A 271 9.15 -0.21 -25.06
N ALA A 272 10.20 0.51 -25.45
CA ALA A 272 11.10 1.15 -24.49
C ALA A 272 10.40 2.29 -23.73
N LEU A 273 9.39 2.90 -24.35
CA LEU A 273 8.53 3.92 -23.74
C LEU A 273 7.31 3.31 -23.05
N TYR A 274 7.04 3.77 -21.83
CA TYR A 274 5.82 3.49 -21.10
C TYR A 274 4.84 4.66 -21.28
N VAL A 275 3.70 4.38 -21.89
CA VAL A 275 2.61 5.35 -22.04
C VAL A 275 1.59 5.14 -20.94
N CYS A 276 1.40 6.16 -20.10
CA CYS A 276 0.38 6.15 -19.07
C CYS A 276 -1.03 6.08 -19.67
N ARG A 277 -1.98 5.57 -18.88
CA ARG A 277 -3.39 5.42 -19.27
C ARG A 277 -4.28 6.15 -18.25
N LYS A 278 -5.60 6.19 -18.52
CA LYS A 278 -6.62 6.78 -17.64
C LYS A 278 -6.34 8.26 -17.36
N ASP A 279 -6.36 8.67 -16.10
CA ASP A 279 -6.16 10.04 -15.63
C ASP A 279 -4.75 10.59 -15.85
N ARG A 280 -3.83 9.78 -16.40
CA ARG A 280 -2.50 10.19 -16.84
C ARG A 280 -2.24 9.91 -18.33
N ALA A 281 -3.29 9.68 -19.13
CA ALA A 281 -3.13 9.45 -20.56
C ALA A 281 -2.28 10.56 -21.21
N GLY A 282 -1.36 10.19 -22.11
CA GLY A 282 -0.44 11.11 -22.77
C GLY A 282 0.89 11.36 -22.02
N VAL A 283 0.98 11.00 -20.74
CA VAL A 283 2.27 11.02 -20.03
C VAL A 283 3.13 9.84 -20.46
N VAL A 284 4.38 10.10 -20.81
CA VAL A 284 5.34 9.10 -21.29
C VAL A 284 6.55 9.04 -20.36
N TYR A 285 7.06 7.83 -20.13
CA TYR A 285 8.23 7.57 -19.29
C TYR A 285 9.15 6.54 -19.94
N ASP A 286 10.45 6.58 -19.60
CA ASP A 286 11.39 5.50 -19.93
C ASP A 286 11.06 4.26 -19.07
N ARG A 287 10.75 3.13 -19.74
CA ARG A 287 10.34 1.89 -19.06
C ARG A 287 11.49 1.27 -18.25
N GLU A 288 12.74 1.36 -18.70
CA GLU A 288 13.86 0.81 -17.93
C GLU A 288 14.11 1.63 -16.66
N ALA A 289 14.07 2.95 -16.76
CA ALA A 289 14.18 3.85 -15.61
C ALA A 289 13.04 3.62 -14.60
N LEU A 290 11.81 3.41 -15.09
CA LEU A 290 10.68 3.02 -14.23
C LEU A 290 10.92 1.69 -13.52
N LEU A 291 11.51 0.71 -14.20
CA LEU A 291 11.82 -0.59 -13.60
C LEU A 291 12.96 -0.47 -12.57
N ALA A 292 13.99 0.34 -12.84
CA ALA A 292 15.05 0.63 -11.87
C ALA A 292 14.48 1.23 -10.59
N ALA A 293 13.66 2.29 -10.70
CA ALA A 293 12.97 2.89 -9.56
C ALA A 293 12.02 1.89 -8.88
N SER A 294 11.32 1.05 -9.64
CA SER A 294 10.42 0.02 -9.07
C SER A 294 11.18 -0.96 -8.19
N ARG A 295 12.29 -1.52 -8.70
CA ARG A 295 13.16 -2.46 -7.97
C ARG A 295 13.77 -1.81 -6.75
N ALA A 296 14.27 -0.58 -6.89
CA ALA A 296 14.76 0.21 -5.76
C ALA A 296 13.68 0.36 -4.69
N LEU A 297 12.39 0.45 -5.02
CA LEU A 297 11.31 0.47 -4.03
C LEU A 297 10.83 -0.93 -3.56
N GLY A 298 11.49 -2.02 -3.95
CA GLY A 298 11.03 -3.39 -3.65
C GLY A 298 9.73 -3.76 -4.36
N HIS A 299 9.52 -3.19 -5.54
CA HIS A 299 8.45 -3.52 -6.46
C HIS A 299 9.05 -4.08 -7.76
N ASN A 300 8.22 -4.75 -8.57
CA ASN A 300 8.59 -5.23 -9.91
C ASN A 300 7.48 -4.83 -10.89
N ARG A 301 7.07 -3.56 -10.80
CA ARG A 301 5.88 -2.99 -11.41
C ARG A 301 6.10 -1.53 -11.79
N GLU A 302 6.28 -1.30 -13.09
CA GLU A 302 6.42 0.04 -13.71
C GLU A 302 5.18 0.93 -13.48
N ASP A 303 3.99 0.34 -13.52
CA ASP A 303 2.70 1.05 -13.37
C ASP A 303 2.53 1.65 -11.97
N VAL A 304 3.08 0.99 -10.95
CA VAL A 304 3.04 1.48 -9.57
C VAL A 304 3.88 2.75 -9.42
N VAL A 305 5.09 2.77 -9.99
CA VAL A 305 5.98 3.93 -9.93
C VAL A 305 5.40 5.09 -10.72
N ALA A 306 5.03 4.83 -11.98
CA ALA A 306 4.42 5.82 -12.86
C ALA A 306 3.11 6.38 -12.29
N GLY A 307 2.28 5.56 -11.63
CA GLY A 307 1.00 6.02 -11.08
C GLY A 307 1.09 6.74 -9.73
N HIS A 308 1.97 6.27 -8.84
CA HIS A 308 1.91 6.61 -7.43
C HIS A 308 3.15 7.28 -6.86
N TYR A 309 4.29 7.28 -7.55
CA TYR A 309 5.54 7.83 -7.03
C TYR A 309 6.09 9.00 -7.86
N LEU A 310 5.86 9.02 -9.17
CA LEU A 310 6.30 10.12 -10.05
C LEU A 310 5.19 11.16 -10.30
N TYR A 311 4.52 11.60 -9.24
CA TYR A 311 3.45 12.61 -9.33
C TYR A 311 3.94 14.05 -9.13
N GLN A 312 5.19 14.24 -8.68
CA GLN A 312 5.83 15.54 -8.47
C GLN A 312 6.58 16.06 -9.71
N GLN A 313 6.73 15.24 -10.75
CA GLN A 313 7.35 15.67 -12.00
C GLN A 313 6.27 16.25 -12.90
N GLU A 314 6.49 17.47 -13.42
CA GLU A 314 5.76 17.94 -14.60
C GLU A 314 6.12 17.00 -15.76
N PRO A 315 5.16 16.23 -16.28
CA PRO A 315 5.47 15.35 -17.40
C PRO A 315 5.62 16.20 -18.66
N GLU A 316 6.66 15.95 -19.44
CA GLU A 316 6.68 16.37 -20.84
C GLU A 316 5.46 15.75 -21.52
N ARG A 317 4.51 16.61 -21.91
CA ARG A 317 3.35 16.20 -22.69
C ARG A 317 3.86 15.96 -24.11
N GLY A 318 3.97 14.69 -24.48
CA GLY A 318 4.26 14.33 -25.86
C GLY A 318 3.19 14.94 -26.77
N LYS A 319 3.63 15.83 -27.67
CA LYS A 319 2.85 16.19 -28.86
C LYS A 319 2.77 14.98 -29.79
#